data_AF-A0A382STX4-F1
#
_entry.id   AF-A0A382STX4-F1
#
_cell.length_a   1.000
_cell.length_b   1.000
_cell.length_c   1.000
_cell.angle_alpha   90.00
_cell.angle_beta   90.00
_cell.angle_gamma   90.00
#
_symmetry.space_group_name_H-M   'P 1'
#
loop_
_entity.id
_entity.type
_entity.pdbx_description
1 polymer ?
#
loop_
_entity_poly.entity_id
_entity_poly.type
_entity_poly.pdbx_seq_one_letter_code
_entity_poly.pdbx_strand_id
1 'polypeptide(L)'
;MASTDTHKPYVSAQKILPEITTQGIILAIVLGFLLTAANVYLGLYVGMTVSASIPAAVISMAVLRSLAKANLSNGTNILENNWVQTAVSSGESLAAGVIFTLPALLVMNQTSNGEVGWSEF
;
A
#
# COMPACT_ATOMS: atom_id res chain seq x y z
N MET A 1 35.62 15.80 -16.38
CA MET A 1 34.46 16.71 -16.51
C MET A 1 33.30 15.85 -17.02
N ALA A 2 32.40 15.42 -16.13
CA ALA A 2 31.24 14.62 -16.53
C ALA A 2 30.28 15.52 -17.33
N SER A 3 29.78 15.03 -18.47
CA SER A 3 28.76 15.70 -19.25
C SER A 3 27.53 15.94 -18.37
N THR A 4 27.18 17.21 -18.18
CA THR A 4 25.90 17.61 -17.59
C THR A 4 24.80 17.37 -18.62
N ASP A 5 24.49 16.10 -18.90
CA ASP A 5 23.28 15.73 -19.63
C ASP A 5 22.10 16.24 -18.83
N THR A 6 21.45 17.28 -19.37
CA THR A 6 20.37 17.99 -18.69
C THR A 6 19.18 17.04 -18.63
N HIS A 7 18.98 16.39 -17.48
CA HIS A 7 17.89 15.41 -17.28
C HIS A 7 16.54 16.07 -17.60
N LYS A 8 15.86 15.57 -18.64
CA LYS A 8 14.52 16.03 -19.02
C LYS A 8 13.47 15.13 -18.33
N PRO A 9 12.68 15.65 -17.37
CA PRO A 9 11.71 14.83 -16.64
C PRO A 9 10.62 14.28 -17.56
N TYR A 10 10.11 13.08 -17.26
CA TYR A 10 9.02 12.45 -18.01
C TYR A 10 7.71 13.25 -17.92
N VAL A 11 7.48 13.91 -16.77
CA VAL A 11 6.40 14.89 -16.58
C VAL A 11 7.05 16.25 -16.34
N SER A 12 6.76 17.23 -17.21
CA SER A 12 7.31 18.59 -17.08
C SER A 12 6.72 19.31 -15.87
N ALA A 13 7.53 20.14 -15.19
CA ALA A 13 7.09 20.90 -14.01
C ALA A 13 5.91 21.85 -14.28
N GLN A 14 5.72 22.27 -15.54
CA GLN A 14 4.63 23.15 -15.97
C GLN A 14 3.33 22.40 -16.29
N LYS A 15 3.35 21.05 -16.30
CA LYS A 15 2.19 20.22 -16.67
C LYS A 15 1.52 19.69 -15.40
N ILE A 16 0.33 20.21 -15.13
CA ILE A 16 -0.53 19.72 -14.04
C ILE A 16 -1.34 18.54 -14.58
N LEU A 17 -1.08 17.34 -14.04
CA LEU A 17 -1.86 16.15 -14.34
C LEU A 17 -2.68 15.77 -13.10
N PRO A 18 -3.89 15.23 -13.25
CA PRO A 18 -4.66 14.72 -12.12
C PRO A 18 -3.93 13.53 -11.48
N GLU A 19 -3.55 13.66 -10.21
CA GLU A 19 -2.85 12.62 -9.44
C GLU A 19 -3.82 11.79 -8.58
N ILE A 20 -4.83 12.45 -8.00
CA ILE A 20 -5.87 11.81 -7.19
C ILE A 20 -7.16 11.80 -8.00
N THR A 21 -7.57 10.62 -8.44
CA THR A 21 -8.84 10.42 -9.15
C THR A 21 -9.75 9.52 -8.34
N THR A 22 -11.06 9.57 -8.59
CA THR A 22 -12.03 8.67 -7.97
C THR A 22 -11.72 7.20 -8.28
N GLN A 23 -11.25 6.90 -9.49
CA GLN A 23 -10.86 5.55 -9.90
C GLN A 23 -9.65 5.06 -9.11
N GLY A 24 -8.62 5.93 -8.97
CA GLY A 24 -7.45 5.67 -8.15
C GLY A 24 -7.80 5.44 -6.68
N ILE A 25 -8.71 6.22 -6.11
CA ILE A 25 -9.18 6.04 -4.72
C ILE A 25 -9.84 4.68 -4.54
N ILE A 26 -10.79 4.31 -5.41
CA ILE A 26 -11.48 3.02 -5.33
C ILE A 26 -10.47 1.88 -5.48
N LEU A 27 -9.56 1.99 -6.43
CA LEU A 27 -8.51 0.99 -6.67
C LEU A 27 -7.58 0.85 -5.46
N ALA A 28 -7.15 1.97 -4.87
CA ALA A 28 -6.31 1.98 -3.67
C ALA A 28 -7.01 1.34 -2.47
N ILE A 29 -8.30 1.59 -2.27
CA ILE A 29 -9.08 0.95 -1.18
C ILE A 29 -9.15 -0.56 -1.38
N VAL A 30 -9.49 -1.01 -2.59
CA VAL A 30 -9.64 -2.44 -2.90
C VAL A 30 -8.31 -3.17 -2.77
N LEU A 31 -7.25 -2.65 -3.40
CA LEU A 31 -5.91 -3.24 -3.35
C LEU A 31 -5.33 -3.16 -1.93
N GLY A 32 -5.50 -2.03 -1.24
CA GLY A 32 -5.07 -1.84 0.14
C GLY A 32 -5.70 -2.88 1.06
N PHE A 33 -7.02 -3.00 1.04
CA PHE A 33 -7.73 -4.01 1.84
C PHE A 33 -7.22 -5.43 1.57
N LEU A 34 -7.12 -5.83 0.30
CA LEU A 34 -6.70 -7.18 -0.08
C LEU A 34 -5.24 -7.47 0.29
N LEU A 35 -4.31 -6.58 -0.06
CA LEU A 35 -2.89 -6.79 0.18
C LEU A 35 -2.53 -6.65 1.66
N THR A 36 -3.16 -5.73 2.39
CA THR A 36 -3.00 -5.62 3.85
C THR A 36 -3.52 -6.87 4.55
N ALA A 37 -4.73 -7.36 4.20
CA ALA A 37 -5.27 -8.58 4.79
C ALA A 37 -4.39 -9.80 4.51
N ALA A 38 -3.90 -9.94 3.27
CA ALA A 38 -2.97 -11.00 2.90
C ALA A 38 -1.66 -10.92 3.70
N ASN A 39 -1.10 -9.71 3.86
CA ASN A 39 0.13 -9.52 4.63
C ASN A 39 -0.06 -9.77 6.14
N VAL A 40 -1.19 -9.39 6.72
CA VAL A 40 -1.53 -9.73 8.12
C VAL A 40 -1.60 -11.25 8.28
N TYR A 41 -2.34 -11.93 7.41
CA TYR A 41 -2.47 -13.39 7.47
C TYR A 41 -1.13 -14.08 7.33
N LEU A 42 -0.33 -13.72 6.32
CA LEU A 42 0.97 -14.34 6.07
C LEU A 42 1.96 -14.03 7.20
N GLY A 43 1.95 -12.81 7.73
CA GLY A 43 2.77 -12.42 8.86
C GLY A 43 2.44 -13.21 10.13
N LEU A 44 1.16 -13.44 10.41
CA LEU A 44 0.72 -14.25 11.55
C LEU A 44 0.96 -15.75 11.34
N TYR A 45 0.83 -16.25 10.12
CA TYR A 45 0.92 -17.69 9.83
C TYR A 45 2.36 -18.17 9.60
N VAL A 46 3.17 -17.41 8.84
CA VAL A 46 4.52 -17.80 8.39
C VAL A 46 5.61 -16.93 9.01
N GLY A 47 5.26 -15.83 9.69
CA GLY A 47 6.24 -14.92 10.31
C GLY A 47 6.98 -14.03 9.32
N MET A 48 6.55 -13.99 8.06
CA MET A 48 7.16 -13.17 7.00
C MET A 48 6.09 -12.32 6.30
N THR A 49 6.46 -11.12 5.86
CA THR A 49 5.61 -10.23 5.07
C THR A 49 6.16 -10.10 3.65
N VAL A 50 5.29 -9.84 2.68
CA VAL A 50 5.68 -9.58 1.29
C VAL A 50 5.48 -8.10 0.99
N SER A 51 6.37 -7.52 0.20
CA SER A 51 6.21 -6.13 -0.24
C SER A 51 4.93 -5.99 -1.07
N ALA A 52 3.93 -5.30 -0.53
CA ALA A 52 2.68 -4.99 -1.22
C ALA A 52 2.89 -3.94 -2.32
N SER A 53 3.95 -3.13 -2.21
CA SER A 53 4.25 -2.02 -3.11
C SER A 53 4.50 -2.46 -4.57
N ILE A 54 5.24 -3.55 -4.79
CA ILE A 54 5.53 -4.08 -6.13
C ILE A 54 4.25 -4.57 -6.84
N PRO A 55 3.45 -5.49 -6.27
CA PRO A 55 2.22 -5.92 -6.91
C PRO A 55 1.20 -4.78 -7.02
N ALA A 56 1.13 -3.87 -6.04
CA ALA A 56 0.25 -2.70 -6.13
C ALA A 56 0.58 -1.84 -7.35
N ALA A 57 1.85 -1.53 -7.60
CA ALA A 57 2.27 -0.72 -8.75
C ALA A 57 1.93 -1.39 -10.10
N VAL A 58 2.15 -2.70 -10.20
CA VAL A 58 1.89 -3.47 -11.43
C VAL A 58 0.39 -3.60 -11.70
N ILE A 59 -0.39 -4.00 -10.68
CA ILE A 59 -1.84 -4.18 -10.81
C ILE A 59 -2.51 -2.83 -11.05
N SER A 60 -2.12 -1.80 -10.31
CA SER A 60 -2.67 -0.45 -10.48
C SER A 60 -2.43 0.04 -11.91
N MET A 61 -1.21 -0.09 -12.44
CA MET A 61 -0.89 0.32 -13.80
C MET A 61 -1.67 -0.49 -14.84
N ALA A 62 -1.84 -1.81 -14.62
CA ALA A 62 -2.62 -2.66 -15.51
C ALA A 62 -4.11 -2.27 -15.54
N VAL A 63 -4.71 -2.02 -14.36
CA VAL A 63 -6.12 -1.66 -14.23
C VAL A 63 -6.39 -0.27 -14.80
N LEU A 64 -5.62 0.74 -14.40
CA LEU A 64 -5.79 2.12 -14.90
C LEU A 64 -5.60 2.19 -16.41
N ARG A 65 -4.64 1.44 -16.96
CA ARG A 65 -4.42 1.38 -18.42
C ARG A 65 -5.56 0.67 -19.16
N SER A 66 -6.15 -0.36 -18.55
CA SER A 66 -7.33 -1.05 -19.10
C SER A 66 -8.54 -0.12 -19.14
N LEU A 67 -8.80 0.63 -18.05
CA LEU A 67 -9.89 1.60 -17.96
C LEU A 67 -9.72 2.76 -18.96
N ALA A 68 -8.50 3.25 -19.14
CA ALA A 68 -8.19 4.26 -20.16
C ALA A 68 -8.47 3.74 -21.58
N LYS A 69 -8.10 2.48 -21.87
CA LYS A 69 -8.37 1.84 -23.17
C LYS A 69 -9.87 1.64 -23.42
N ALA A 70 -10.66 1.52 -22.35
CA ALA A 70 -12.12 1.38 -22.41
C ALA A 70 -12.88 2.72 -22.49
N ASN A 71 -12.21 3.87 -22.68
CA ASN A 71 -12.78 5.22 -22.64
C ASN A 71 -13.49 5.57 -21.32
N LEU A 72 -13.21 4.85 -20.24
CA LEU A 72 -13.78 5.08 -18.91
C LEU A 72 -12.93 6.03 -18.06
N SER A 73 -11.69 6.31 -18.45
CA SER A 73 -10.81 7.29 -17.80
C SER A 73 -10.25 8.29 -18.81
N ASN A 74 -9.98 9.51 -18.35
CA ASN A 74 -9.42 10.60 -19.17
C ASN A 74 -7.89 10.47 -19.40
N GLY A 75 -7.35 9.25 -19.31
CA GLY A 75 -5.93 8.95 -19.50
C GLY A 75 -5.35 8.07 -18.39
N THR A 76 -4.15 7.55 -18.64
CA THR A 76 -3.33 6.84 -17.64
C THR A 76 -2.20 7.75 -17.21
N ASN A 77 -2.05 7.99 -15.90
CA ASN A 77 -1.01 8.87 -15.36
C ASN A 77 -0.03 8.09 -14.47
N ILE A 78 1.27 8.29 -14.68
CA ILE A 78 2.31 7.72 -13.82
C ILE A 78 2.23 8.26 -12.39
N LEU A 79 1.80 9.51 -12.21
CA LEU A 79 1.62 10.12 -10.89
C LEU A 79 0.46 9.50 -10.13
N GLU A 80 -0.64 9.17 -10.82
CA GLU A 80 -1.77 8.46 -10.23
C GLU A 80 -1.37 7.06 -9.77
N ASN A 81 -0.60 6.32 -10.58
CA ASN A 81 -0.09 5.01 -10.18
C ASN A 81 0.83 5.08 -8.96
N ASN A 82 1.71 6.09 -8.90
CA ASN A 82 2.59 6.32 -7.76
C ASN A 82 1.79 6.62 -6.49
N TRP A 83 0.75 7.44 -6.61
CA TRP A 83 -0.16 7.73 -5.50
C TRP A 83 -0.90 6.48 -5.01
N VAL A 84 -1.48 5.69 -5.92
CA VAL A 84 -2.17 4.43 -5.56
C VAL A 84 -1.21 3.45 -4.87
N GLN A 85 0.00 3.28 -5.41
CA GLN A 85 1.03 2.44 -4.81
C GLN A 85 1.39 2.88 -3.38
N THR A 86 1.58 4.19 -3.19
CA THR A 86 1.91 4.78 -1.87
C THR A 86 0.77 4.59 -0.88
N ALA A 87 -0.48 4.82 -1.30
CA ALA A 87 -1.65 4.60 -0.47
C ALA A 87 -1.75 3.13 -0.03
N VAL A 88 -1.51 2.19 -0.95
CA VAL A 88 -1.55 0.75 -0.66
C VAL A 88 -0.40 0.31 0.25
N SER A 89 0.83 0.80 0.05
CA SER A 89 1.97 0.42 0.90
C SER A 89 1.85 0.97 2.32
N SER A 90 1.12 2.07 2.54
CA SER A 90 0.85 2.57 3.89
C SER A 90 0.09 1.55 4.76
N GLY A 91 -0.70 0.67 4.14
CA GLY A 91 -1.38 -0.43 4.83
C GLY A 91 -0.42 -1.47 5.41
N GLU A 92 0.82 -1.56 4.92
CA GLU A 92 1.85 -2.44 5.50
C GLU A 92 2.22 -2.03 6.92
N SER A 93 2.19 -0.72 7.23
CA SER A 93 2.40 -0.24 8.61
C SER A 93 1.29 -0.70 9.55
N LEU A 94 0.04 -0.73 9.06
CA LEU A 94 -1.10 -1.22 9.83
C LEU A 94 -1.00 -2.73 10.05
N ALA A 95 -0.61 -3.47 9.01
CA ALA A 95 -0.38 -4.91 9.10
C ALA A 95 0.71 -5.24 10.13
N ALA A 96 1.85 -4.53 10.10
CA ALA A 96 2.93 -4.71 11.05
C ALA A 96 2.46 -4.51 12.51
N GLY A 97 1.66 -3.47 12.76
CA GLY A 97 1.04 -3.24 14.06
C GLY A 97 0.27 -4.47 14.55
N VAL A 98 -0.58 -5.05 13.70
CA VAL A 98 -1.38 -6.23 14.05
C VAL A 98 -0.51 -7.48 14.28
N ILE A 99 0.45 -7.73 13.38
CA ILE A 99 1.31 -8.92 13.41
C ILE A 99 2.16 -8.96 14.68
N PHE A 100 2.67 -7.82 15.16
CA PHE A 100 3.49 -7.80 16.38
C PHE A 100 2.68 -7.70 17.67
N THR A 101 1.54 -7.00 17.64
CA THR A 101 0.76 -6.76 18.87
C THR A 101 -0.14 -7.93 19.25
N LEU A 102 -0.86 -8.54 18.31
CA LEU A 102 -1.83 -9.59 18.63
C LEU A 102 -1.18 -10.84 19.26
N PRO A 103 -0.09 -11.41 18.69
CA PRO A 103 0.56 -12.57 19.30
C PRO A 103 1.11 -12.25 20.69
N ALA A 104 1.67 -11.04 20.89
CA ALA A 104 2.16 -10.61 22.20
C ALA A 104 1.03 -10.57 23.24
N LEU A 105 -0.11 -9.97 22.90
CA LEU A 105 -1.28 -9.92 23.78
C LEU A 105 -1.83 -11.32 24.10
N LEU A 106 -1.86 -12.22 23.11
CA LEU A 106 -2.31 -13.61 23.32
C LEU A 106 -1.40 -14.37 24.28
N VAL A 107 -0.08 -14.26 24.12
CA VAL A 107 0.91 -14.90 25.01
C VAL A 107 0.82 -14.32 26.43
N MET A 108 0.67 -13.00 26.57
CA MET A 108 0.50 -12.35 27.87
C MET A 108 -0.75 -12.87 28.58
N ASN A 109 -1.89 -12.90 27.88
CA ASN A 109 -3.16 -13.38 28.43
C ASN A 109 -3.09 -14.86 28.87
N GLN A 110 -2.41 -15.70 28.10
CA GLN A 110 -2.20 -17.11 28.44
C GLN A 110 -1.29 -17.28 29.67
N THR A 111 -0.25 -16.45 29.78
CA THR A 111 0.73 -16.52 30.88
C THR A 111 0.15 -15.99 32.19
N SER A 112 -0.77 -15.02 32.13
CA SER A 112 -1.37 -14.38 33.31
C SER A 112 -2.69 -14.99 33.79
N ASN A 113 -3.12 -16.15 33.25
CA ASN A 113 -4.44 -16.76 33.57
C ASN A 113 -5.64 -15.80 33.40
N GLY A 114 -5.54 -14.82 32.48
CA GLY A 114 -6.58 -13.80 32.29
C GLY A 114 -6.49 -12.59 33.23
N GLU A 115 -5.57 -12.59 34.21
CA GLU A 115 -5.22 -11.41 35.00
C GLU A 115 -4.21 -10.57 34.24
N VAL A 116 -4.59 -10.05 33.07
CA VAL A 116 -3.83 -8.95 32.45
C VAL A 116 -3.99 -7.73 33.37
N GLY A 117 -2.99 -7.52 34.22
CA GLY A 117 -2.94 -6.45 35.22
C GLY A 117 -2.98 -5.06 34.57
N TRP A 118 -4.18 -4.58 34.28
CA TRP A 118 -4.45 -3.15 34.13
C TRP A 118 -4.37 -2.42 35.49
N SER A 119 -4.18 -3.14 36.59
CA SER A 119 -4.01 -2.62 37.94
C SER A 119 -2.58 -2.18 38.26
N GLU A 120 -1.59 -2.52 37.42
CA GLU A 120 -0.18 -2.18 37.63
C GLU A 120 0.35 -1.10 36.66
N PHE A 121 -0.53 -0.48 35.89
CA PHE A 121 -0.27 0.72 35.09
C PHE A 121 -0.99 1.94 35.69
#